data_AF-A0A5B9QBE5-F1
#
_entry.id   AF-A0A5B9QBE5-F1
#
_cell.length_a   1.000
_cell.length_b   1.000
_cell.length_c   1.000
_cell.angle_alpha   90.00
_cell.angle_beta   90.00
_cell.angle_gamma   90.00
#
_symmetry.space_group_name_H-M   'P 1'
#
loop_
_entity.id
_entity.type
_entity.pdbx_description
1 polymer ?
#
loop_
_entity_poly.entity_id
_entity_poly.type
_entity_poly.pdbx_seq_one_letter_code
_entity_poly.pdbx_strand_id
1 'polypeptide(L)'
;MRIILTSCFLLESIAFYALQVSDCQAQLTSPQIGWQAQLSELAHDVSGTVTILDEDSIQVDNFTYDGGGIVVKFYLGTEDSQSAFTMGTPIGFDLFGTSYDGTQAPLIYDLPTGNTLEGLNAISVWCVAANANFGSGTFAPVLTADFDEDGDVDGQDFLIWQRGEGSGVGLEDWQNQYGDATAGVLTVPEPSNMILTAMIVCVITLSRAMFS
;
A
#
# COMPACT_ATOMS: atom_id res chain seq x y z
N MET A 1 7.88 43.81 68.60
CA MET A 1 8.20 44.05 67.17
C MET A 1 7.41 43.02 66.37
N ARG A 2 6.17 43.28 65.91
CA ARG A 2 5.81 43.89 64.60
C ARG A 2 6.77 43.37 63.51
N ILE A 3 6.40 42.52 62.53
CA ILE A 3 5.41 42.72 61.45
C ILE A 3 5.35 41.42 60.58
N ILE A 4 4.16 40.82 60.33
CA ILE A 4 3.39 40.71 59.05
C ILE A 4 3.94 39.65 58.05
N LEU A 5 3.33 38.46 57.93
CA LEU A 5 2.35 38.02 56.90
C LEU A 5 2.83 38.14 55.44
N THR A 6 2.94 37.00 54.74
CA THR A 6 2.37 36.86 53.39
C THR A 6 1.98 35.40 53.18
N SER A 7 0.69 35.16 53.30
CA SER A 7 -0.03 34.05 52.69
C SER A 7 0.09 34.11 51.18
N CYS A 8 0.37 33.00 50.51
CA CYS A 8 -0.23 32.73 49.21
C CYS A 8 -0.66 31.27 49.16
N PHE A 9 -1.91 31.11 49.59
CA PHE A 9 -2.74 29.95 49.34
C PHE A 9 -3.07 29.91 47.84
N LEU A 10 -3.09 28.72 47.27
CA LEU A 10 -4.00 28.21 46.22
C LEU A 10 -3.32 27.59 45.00
N LEU A 11 -3.61 26.30 44.89
CA LEU A 11 -3.87 25.51 43.68
C LEU A 11 -3.81 26.27 42.36
N GLU A 12 -2.80 26.01 41.54
CA GLU A 12 -2.83 25.91 40.06
C GLU A 12 -1.60 25.05 39.70
N SER A 13 -1.61 23.94 38.98
CA SER A 13 -2.52 23.46 37.96
C SER A 13 -2.24 21.97 37.75
N ILE A 14 -3.25 21.11 37.91
CA ILE A 14 -3.24 19.71 37.41
C ILE A 14 -3.40 19.70 35.87
N ALA A 15 -3.34 20.85 35.20
CA ALA A 15 -3.45 20.99 33.75
C ALA A 15 -2.10 21.30 33.06
N PHE A 16 -0.96 20.85 33.63
CA PHE A 16 0.36 20.98 32.96
C PHE A 16 1.06 19.63 32.70
N TYR A 17 0.28 18.56 32.50
CA TYR A 17 0.79 17.29 31.99
C TYR A 17 -0.18 16.61 30.99
N ALA A 18 -1.01 17.39 30.31
CA ALA A 18 -1.99 16.87 29.34
C ALA A 18 -1.90 17.51 27.94
N LEU A 19 -0.83 18.25 27.64
CA LEU A 19 -0.47 18.78 26.33
C LEU A 19 1.08 18.74 26.32
N GLN A 20 1.80 17.73 25.83
CA GLN A 20 1.83 17.27 24.45
C GLN A 20 2.26 15.78 24.37
N VAL A 21 1.31 14.86 24.34
CA VAL A 21 1.51 13.53 23.71
C VAL A 21 0.52 13.42 22.55
N SER A 22 0.48 14.44 21.70
CA SER A 22 -0.44 14.49 20.55
C SER A 22 0.28 14.39 19.20
N ASP A 23 1.60 14.20 19.17
CA ASP A 23 2.34 14.08 17.91
C ASP A 23 3.05 12.71 17.71
N CYS A 24 2.88 11.74 18.62
CA CYS A 24 3.33 10.35 18.39
C CYS A 24 2.19 9.42 17.94
N GLN A 25 1.10 10.03 17.46
CA GLN A 25 -0.04 9.35 16.83
C GLN A 25 -0.38 10.00 15.48
N ALA A 26 0.57 10.72 14.87
CA ALA A 26 0.48 10.95 13.44
C ALA A 26 0.65 9.57 12.76
N GLN A 27 -0.49 8.91 12.52
CA GLN A 27 -0.72 8.11 11.32
C GLN A 27 -0.02 6.74 11.22
N LEU A 28 -0.22 5.85 12.20
CA LEU A 28 0.00 4.41 12.03
C LEU A 28 -1.05 3.73 11.12
N THR A 29 -1.26 4.25 9.91
CA THR A 29 -1.81 3.51 8.76
C THR A 29 -1.46 4.31 7.50
N SER A 30 -0.22 4.24 7.03
CA SER A 30 -0.02 4.48 5.59
C SER A 30 -0.93 3.46 4.86
N PRO A 31 -1.74 3.88 3.87
CA PRO A 31 -2.57 2.94 3.10
C PRO A 31 -1.74 1.86 2.38
N GLN A 32 -0.41 2.04 2.35
CA GLN A 32 0.53 1.19 1.65
C GLN A 32 1.16 0.11 2.53
N ILE A 33 0.83 0.02 3.83
CA ILE A 33 1.31 -1.09 4.66
C ILE A 33 0.83 -2.42 4.06
N GLY A 34 1.78 -3.33 3.81
CA GLY A 34 1.53 -4.60 3.13
C GLY A 34 1.59 -4.54 1.60
N TRP A 35 1.67 -3.35 0.99
CA TRP A 35 1.90 -3.24 -0.45
C TRP A 35 3.26 -3.83 -0.82
N GLN A 36 3.32 -4.39 -2.04
CA GLN A 36 4.51 -5.05 -2.56
C GLN A 36 4.97 -4.42 -3.87
N ALA A 37 6.29 -4.44 -4.08
CA ALA A 37 6.93 -4.15 -5.36
C ALA A 37 7.74 -5.37 -5.79
N GLN A 38 7.48 -5.87 -6.99
CA GLN A 38 8.31 -6.91 -7.60
C GLN A 38 9.47 -6.25 -8.35
N LEU A 39 10.71 -6.62 -7.98
CA LEU A 39 11.90 -6.10 -8.65
C LEU A 39 12.04 -6.75 -10.02
N SER A 40 12.10 -5.91 -11.06
CA SER A 40 12.50 -6.30 -12.40
C SER A 40 13.99 -6.66 -12.47
N GLU A 41 14.35 -7.55 -13.39
CA GLU A 41 15.75 -7.89 -13.66
C GLU A 41 16.24 -7.07 -14.87
N LEU A 42 16.95 -5.97 -14.61
CA LEU A 42 17.55 -5.14 -15.67
C LEU A 42 19.05 -5.37 -15.81
N ALA A 43 19.74 -5.64 -14.70
CA ALA A 43 21.15 -5.98 -14.64
C ALA A 43 21.48 -6.73 -13.34
N HIS A 44 22.64 -7.39 -13.31
CA HIS A 44 23.24 -7.93 -12.09
C HIS A 44 22.36 -8.95 -11.34
N ASP A 45 21.56 -9.70 -12.09
CA ASP A 45 20.66 -10.74 -11.59
C ASP A 45 19.74 -10.23 -10.46
N VAL A 46 19.33 -8.95 -10.53
CA VAL A 46 18.41 -8.36 -9.54
C VAL A 46 17.02 -8.97 -9.67
N SER A 47 16.55 -9.62 -8.62
CA SER A 47 15.14 -9.97 -8.44
C SER A 47 14.79 -10.06 -6.96
N GLY A 48 13.51 -10.16 -6.66
CA GLY A 48 12.99 -10.27 -5.29
C GLY A 48 11.70 -9.47 -5.12
N THR A 49 11.07 -9.67 -3.97
CA THR A 49 9.82 -8.99 -3.61
C THR A 49 10.09 -8.04 -2.46
N VAL A 50 9.67 -6.78 -2.58
CA VAL A 50 9.78 -5.79 -1.51
C VAL A 50 8.42 -5.55 -0.90
N THR A 51 8.28 -5.69 0.42
CA THR A 51 7.04 -5.44 1.18
C THR A 51 7.22 -4.26 2.10
N ILE A 52 6.23 -3.36 2.16
CA ILE A 52 6.17 -2.29 3.17
C ILE A 52 5.67 -2.91 4.49
N LEU A 53 6.50 -2.90 5.53
CA LEU A 53 6.15 -3.48 6.83
C LEU A 53 5.38 -2.50 7.71
N ASP A 54 5.78 -1.23 7.71
CA ASP A 54 5.19 -0.15 8.48
C ASP A 54 5.51 1.22 7.84
N GLU A 55 5.47 2.31 8.61
CA GLU A 55 5.65 3.67 8.10
C GLU A 55 7.09 3.99 7.66
N ASP A 56 8.08 3.29 8.21
CA ASP A 56 9.49 3.56 7.96
C ASP A 56 10.34 2.31 7.72
N SER A 57 9.73 1.13 7.55
CA SER A 57 10.45 -0.13 7.36
C SER A 57 9.96 -0.90 6.13
N ILE A 58 10.90 -1.45 5.38
CA ILE A 58 10.64 -2.41 4.29
C ILE A 58 11.29 -3.77 4.57
N GLN A 59 10.74 -4.81 3.97
CA GLN A 59 11.34 -6.15 3.88
C GLN A 59 11.60 -6.51 2.43
N VAL A 60 12.74 -7.11 2.13
CA VAL A 60 13.09 -7.67 0.82
C VAL A 60 13.24 -9.18 0.94
N ASP A 61 12.35 -9.90 0.27
CA ASP A 61 12.27 -11.36 0.24
C ASP A 61 12.85 -11.93 -1.05
N ASN A 62 13.47 -13.11 -0.95
CA ASN A 62 14.06 -13.86 -2.07
C ASN A 62 15.01 -13.01 -2.94
N PHE A 63 15.70 -12.05 -2.33
CA PHE A 63 16.56 -11.11 -3.04
C PHE A 63 17.72 -11.83 -3.74
N THR A 64 17.89 -11.60 -5.04
CA THR A 64 19.05 -12.06 -5.82
C THR A 64 19.80 -10.85 -6.35
N TYR A 65 21.12 -10.96 -6.35
CA TYR A 65 22.02 -9.92 -6.84
C TYR A 65 23.45 -10.47 -6.93
N ASP A 66 24.15 -10.24 -8.04
CA ASP A 66 25.48 -10.81 -8.29
C ASP A 66 26.63 -10.15 -7.50
N GLY A 67 26.36 -9.05 -6.78
CA GLY A 67 27.36 -8.29 -6.04
C GLY A 67 28.15 -7.26 -6.86
N GLY A 68 27.81 -7.06 -8.14
CA GLY A 68 28.48 -6.17 -9.09
C GLY A 68 28.30 -4.68 -8.81
N GLY A 69 28.38 -3.85 -9.86
CA GLY A 69 28.25 -2.39 -9.74
C GLY A 69 29.46 -1.68 -9.12
N ILE A 70 29.22 -0.49 -8.56
CA ILE A 70 30.27 0.40 -8.02
C ILE A 70 29.86 0.97 -6.66
N VAL A 71 28.69 1.61 -6.60
CA VAL A 71 28.05 2.12 -5.36
C VAL A 71 26.58 1.80 -5.51
N VAL A 72 26.11 0.75 -4.84
CA VAL A 72 24.80 0.15 -5.11
C VAL A 72 23.99 0.12 -3.84
N LYS A 73 22.78 0.68 -3.86
CA LYS A 73 21.88 0.66 -2.71
C LYS A 73 20.45 0.48 -3.17
N PHE A 74 19.57 0.15 -2.22
CA PHE A 74 18.16 0.36 -2.44
C PHE A 74 17.84 1.86 -2.42
N TYR A 75 17.08 2.32 -3.40
CA TYR A 75 16.64 3.69 -3.56
C TYR A 75 15.13 3.74 -3.67
N LEU A 76 14.51 4.58 -2.84
CA LEU A 76 13.08 4.85 -2.89
C LEU A 76 12.82 6.07 -3.78
N GLY A 77 11.77 5.99 -4.59
CA GLY A 77 11.34 7.05 -5.50
C GLY A 77 9.85 7.32 -5.41
N THR A 78 9.41 8.49 -5.87
CA THR A 78 7.99 8.86 -5.94
C THR A 78 7.21 8.09 -7.01
N GLU A 79 7.94 7.50 -7.96
CA GLU A 79 7.45 6.70 -9.10
C GLU A 79 8.61 5.85 -9.63
N ASP A 80 8.31 4.82 -10.42
CA ASP A 80 9.32 3.95 -11.05
C ASP A 80 9.89 4.64 -12.30
N SER A 81 10.73 5.64 -12.07
CA SER A 81 11.35 6.42 -13.14
C SER A 81 12.80 6.76 -12.83
N GLN A 82 13.58 6.90 -13.90
CA GLN A 82 14.99 7.27 -13.80
C GLN A 82 15.17 8.59 -13.04
N SER A 83 14.35 9.60 -13.32
CA SER A 83 14.40 10.89 -12.62
C SER A 83 14.08 10.78 -11.13
N ALA A 84 13.09 9.97 -10.77
CA ALA A 84 12.69 9.79 -9.38
C ALA A 84 13.81 9.13 -8.56
N PHE A 85 14.47 8.09 -9.09
CA PHE A 85 15.58 7.45 -8.39
C PHE A 85 16.85 8.30 -8.31
N THR A 86 17.15 9.12 -9.33
CA THR A 86 18.27 10.07 -9.25
C THR A 86 18.11 11.10 -8.12
N MET A 87 16.86 11.49 -7.81
CA MET A 87 16.53 12.36 -6.67
C MET A 87 16.04 11.59 -5.43
N GLY A 88 16.10 10.26 -5.48
CA GLY A 88 15.47 9.37 -4.53
C GLY A 88 16.21 9.28 -3.20
N THR A 89 15.59 8.57 -2.27
CA THR A 89 16.12 8.38 -0.91
C THR A 89 16.86 7.04 -0.85
N PRO A 90 18.19 7.02 -0.64
CA PRO A 90 18.90 5.77 -0.40
C PRO A 90 18.53 5.20 0.97
N ILE A 91 18.36 3.89 1.04
CA ILE A 91 18.17 3.15 2.29
C ILE A 91 19.23 2.05 2.41
N GLY A 92 19.51 1.64 3.65
CA GLY A 92 20.49 0.59 3.93
C GLY A 92 21.94 0.95 3.60
N PHE A 93 22.76 -0.10 3.48
CA PHE A 93 24.20 -0.02 3.22
C PHE A 93 24.52 -0.20 1.72
N ASP A 94 25.79 0.04 1.36
CA ASP A 94 26.27 -0.24 0.01
C ASP A 94 26.36 -1.76 -0.22
N LEU A 95 25.58 -2.26 -1.19
CA LEU A 95 25.49 -3.67 -1.56
C LEU A 95 26.68 -4.13 -2.40
N PHE A 96 27.53 -3.21 -2.88
CA PHE A 96 28.69 -3.55 -3.70
C PHE A 96 29.57 -4.63 -3.03
N GLY A 97 29.92 -5.65 -3.81
CA GLY A 97 30.76 -6.77 -3.38
C GLY A 97 30.04 -7.83 -2.54
N THR A 98 28.75 -7.67 -2.24
CA THR A 98 27.94 -8.66 -1.53
C THR A 98 26.95 -9.29 -2.50
N SER A 99 27.09 -10.59 -2.76
CA SER A 99 26.16 -11.36 -3.58
C SER A 99 25.03 -11.95 -2.74
N TYR A 100 23.83 -12.02 -3.31
CA TYR A 100 22.65 -12.66 -2.74
C TYR A 100 22.08 -13.67 -3.74
N ASP A 101 21.70 -14.86 -3.28
CA ASP A 101 21.23 -15.96 -4.11
C ASP A 101 19.75 -16.31 -3.90
N GLY A 102 19.04 -15.48 -3.13
CA GLY A 102 17.64 -15.65 -2.80
C GLY A 102 17.37 -16.62 -1.66
N THR A 103 18.38 -17.29 -1.12
CA THR A 103 18.21 -18.30 -0.05
C THR A 103 18.49 -17.75 1.35
N GLN A 104 19.05 -16.54 1.44
CA GLN A 104 19.26 -15.86 2.72
C GLN A 104 17.95 -15.50 3.44
N ALA A 105 18.06 -15.18 4.73
CA ALA A 105 16.95 -14.58 5.46
C ALA A 105 16.53 -13.23 4.83
N PRO A 106 15.25 -12.82 4.95
CA PRO A 106 14.78 -11.56 4.41
C PRO A 106 15.62 -10.37 4.88
N LEU A 107 15.88 -9.42 3.99
CA LEU A 107 16.59 -8.19 4.33
C LEU A 107 15.58 -7.18 4.84
N ILE A 108 15.80 -6.60 6.01
CA ILE A 108 14.93 -5.57 6.57
C ILE A 108 15.71 -4.26 6.62
N TYR A 109 15.12 -3.20 6.10
CA TYR A 109 15.72 -1.88 6.06
C TYR A 109 14.77 -0.82 6.59
N ASP A 110 15.24 -0.12 7.62
CA ASP A 110 14.59 1.07 8.15
C ASP A 110 15.04 2.30 7.34
N LEU A 111 14.13 3.26 7.18
CA LEU A 111 14.42 4.57 6.65
C LEU A 111 15.25 5.39 7.67
N PRO A 112 16.02 6.39 7.22
CA PRO A 112 16.74 7.27 8.14
C PRO A 112 15.76 7.98 9.08
N THR A 113 16.13 8.13 10.35
CA THR A 113 15.26 8.67 11.41
C THR A 113 14.53 9.95 10.99
N GLY A 114 13.21 9.93 11.14
CA GLY A 114 12.33 11.07 10.83
C GLY A 114 11.84 11.13 9.38
N ASN A 115 12.25 10.18 8.52
CA ASN A 115 11.61 9.97 7.22
C ASN A 115 10.51 8.91 7.33
N THR A 116 9.57 8.96 6.39
CA THR A 116 8.48 7.99 6.24
C THR A 116 8.43 7.53 4.79
N LEU A 117 7.72 6.42 4.55
CA LEU A 117 7.44 5.90 3.21
C LEU A 117 6.33 6.67 2.48
N GLU A 118 5.76 7.72 3.10
CA GLU A 118 4.68 8.50 2.50
C GLU A 118 5.13 9.18 1.20
N GLY A 119 4.39 8.91 0.11
CA GLY A 119 4.67 9.47 -1.22
C GLY A 119 5.82 8.78 -1.97
N LEU A 120 6.43 7.74 -1.38
CA LEU A 120 7.42 6.89 -2.05
C LEU A 120 6.73 5.64 -2.60
N ASN A 121 6.48 5.64 -3.91
CA ASN A 121 5.68 4.60 -4.56
C ASN A 121 6.51 3.58 -5.34
N ALA A 122 7.83 3.71 -5.37
CA ALA A 122 8.70 2.77 -6.08
C ALA A 122 10.03 2.56 -5.38
N ILE A 123 10.68 1.45 -5.70
CA ILE A 123 11.99 1.07 -5.20
C ILE A 123 12.87 0.55 -6.35
N SER A 124 14.16 0.86 -6.29
CA SER A 124 15.17 0.38 -7.23
C SER A 124 16.42 -0.12 -6.50
N VAL A 125 17.03 -1.19 -7.01
CA VAL A 125 18.45 -1.47 -6.81
C VAL A 125 19.23 -0.54 -7.73
N TRP A 126 19.78 0.52 -7.14
CA TRP A 126 20.28 1.67 -7.87
C TRP A 126 21.80 1.82 -7.72
N CYS A 127 22.49 1.91 -8.85
CA CYS A 127 23.92 2.18 -8.88
C CYS A 127 24.19 3.68 -9.03
N VAL A 128 24.52 4.33 -7.92
CA VAL A 128 24.69 5.78 -7.79
C VAL A 128 25.78 6.30 -8.72
N ALA A 129 26.96 5.66 -8.70
CA ALA A 129 28.12 6.14 -9.45
C ALA A 129 27.95 6.02 -10.97
N ALA A 130 27.16 5.05 -11.43
CA ALA A 130 26.89 4.83 -12.84
C ALA A 130 25.61 5.53 -13.31
N ASN A 131 24.84 6.10 -12.38
CA ASN A 131 23.48 6.57 -12.60
C ASN A 131 22.65 5.54 -13.40
N ALA A 132 22.58 4.31 -12.89
CA ALA A 132 21.94 3.17 -13.56
C ALA A 132 21.01 2.38 -12.63
N ASN A 133 19.86 1.97 -13.17
CA ASN A 133 18.89 1.09 -12.52
C ASN A 133 19.25 -0.37 -12.82
N PHE A 134 19.48 -1.18 -11.78
CA PHE A 134 19.74 -2.61 -11.94
C PHE A 134 18.46 -3.45 -11.85
N GLY A 135 17.41 -2.89 -11.28
CA GLY A 135 16.10 -3.51 -11.16
C GLY A 135 15.21 -2.67 -10.27
N SER A 136 13.94 -2.54 -10.63
CA SER A 136 12.97 -1.73 -9.90
C SER A 136 11.56 -2.29 -9.95
N GLY A 137 10.71 -1.79 -9.06
CA GLY A 137 9.28 -2.07 -9.05
C GLY A 137 8.49 -0.93 -8.42
N THR A 138 7.21 -0.86 -8.78
CA THR A 138 6.22 0.03 -8.15
C THR A 138 5.52 -0.72 -7.02
N PHE A 139 5.30 -0.06 -5.88
CA PHE A 139 4.49 -0.61 -4.80
C PHE A 139 3.01 -0.59 -5.19
N ALA A 140 2.35 -1.73 -5.03
CA ALA A 140 0.94 -1.94 -5.29
C ALA A 140 0.31 -2.84 -4.21
N PRO A 141 -1.00 -2.75 -3.97
CA PRO A 141 -1.69 -3.70 -3.10
C PRO A 141 -1.53 -5.13 -3.63
N VAL A 142 -1.44 -6.09 -2.72
CA VAL A 142 -1.43 -7.52 -3.09
C VAL A 142 -2.88 -7.95 -3.30
N LEU A 143 -3.21 -8.31 -4.54
CA LEU A 143 -4.54 -8.82 -4.90
C LEU A 143 -4.59 -10.33 -4.65
N THR A 144 -4.83 -10.73 -3.41
CA THR A 144 -4.96 -12.17 -3.06
C THR A 144 -6.25 -12.80 -3.56
N ALA A 145 -7.22 -11.99 -3.98
CA ALA A 145 -8.51 -12.40 -4.53
C ALA A 145 -8.63 -12.25 -6.05
N ASP A 146 -7.53 -11.95 -6.76
CA ASP A 146 -7.42 -12.04 -8.22
C ASP A 146 -7.21 -13.52 -8.59
N PHE A 147 -8.30 -14.22 -8.89
CA PHE A 147 -8.34 -15.67 -9.10
C PHE A 147 -8.20 -16.08 -10.58
N ASP A 148 -8.40 -15.18 -11.56
CA ASP A 148 -8.01 -15.42 -12.96
C ASP A 148 -6.69 -14.77 -13.40
N GLU A 149 -6.00 -14.08 -12.49
CA GLU A 149 -4.70 -13.44 -12.72
C GLU A 149 -4.78 -12.34 -13.81
N ASP A 150 -5.91 -11.64 -13.91
CA ASP A 150 -6.09 -10.58 -14.90
C ASP A 150 -5.74 -9.17 -14.39
N GLY A 151 -5.34 -9.08 -13.12
CA GLY A 151 -4.80 -7.87 -12.48
C GLY A 151 -5.86 -6.99 -11.82
N ASP A 152 -7.10 -7.47 -11.69
CA ASP A 152 -8.11 -6.85 -10.86
C ASP A 152 -8.86 -7.84 -9.95
N VAL A 153 -9.81 -7.32 -9.16
CA VAL A 153 -10.65 -8.15 -8.28
C VAL A 153 -12.10 -7.77 -8.54
N ASP A 154 -12.78 -8.58 -9.34
CA ASP A 154 -14.11 -8.31 -9.86
C ASP A 154 -15.08 -9.51 -9.76
N GLY A 155 -16.19 -9.45 -10.53
CA GLY A 155 -17.20 -10.50 -10.52
C GLY A 155 -16.73 -11.82 -11.17
N GLN A 156 -15.74 -11.78 -12.05
CA GLN A 156 -15.13 -12.94 -12.70
C GLN A 156 -14.33 -13.76 -11.68
N ASP A 157 -13.55 -13.10 -10.82
CA ASP A 157 -12.85 -13.72 -9.69
C ASP A 157 -13.81 -14.42 -8.76
N PHE A 158 -14.89 -13.74 -8.38
CA PHE A 158 -15.91 -14.31 -7.51
C PHE A 158 -16.49 -15.60 -8.09
N LEU A 159 -16.72 -15.62 -9.41
CA LEU A 159 -17.24 -16.78 -10.10
C LEU A 159 -16.24 -17.93 -10.17
N ILE A 160 -14.94 -17.65 -10.21
CA ILE A 160 -13.88 -18.67 -10.12
C ILE A 160 -13.80 -19.23 -8.70
N TRP A 161 -13.79 -18.37 -7.69
CA TRP A 161 -13.84 -18.76 -6.29
C TRP A 161 -15.03 -19.68 -5.97
N GLN A 162 -16.23 -19.34 -6.45
CA GLN A 162 -17.45 -20.15 -6.26
C GLN A 162 -17.33 -21.57 -6.83
N ARG A 163 -16.57 -21.76 -7.91
CA ARG A 163 -16.47 -23.03 -8.63
C ARG A 163 -15.25 -23.87 -8.23
N GLY A 164 -14.21 -23.27 -7.66
CA GLY A 164 -12.90 -23.91 -7.43
C GLY A 164 -12.50 -24.05 -5.97
N GLU A 165 -12.47 -22.96 -5.22
CA GLU A 165 -11.89 -22.89 -3.86
C GLU A 165 -12.93 -23.13 -2.77
N GLY A 166 -14.09 -22.45 -2.84
CA GLY A 166 -15.18 -22.57 -1.87
C GLY A 166 -14.80 -22.33 -0.40
N SER A 167 -13.60 -21.79 -0.14
CA SER A 167 -13.06 -21.56 1.20
C SER A 167 -13.60 -20.25 1.77
N GLY A 168 -13.86 -20.22 3.08
CA GLY A 168 -14.34 -19.01 3.76
C GLY A 168 -13.30 -17.86 3.75
N VAL A 169 -12.01 -18.20 3.66
CA VAL A 169 -10.90 -17.23 3.59
C VAL A 169 -10.95 -16.48 2.25
N GLY A 170 -11.14 -17.18 1.12
CA GLY A 170 -11.22 -16.53 -0.19
C GLY A 170 -12.41 -15.59 -0.35
N LEU A 171 -13.51 -15.80 0.39
CA LEU A 171 -14.65 -14.86 0.37
C LEU A 171 -14.33 -13.55 1.09
N GLU A 172 -13.64 -13.62 2.22
CA GLU A 172 -13.24 -12.44 2.99
C GLU A 172 -12.24 -11.60 2.20
N ASP A 173 -11.24 -12.22 1.59
CA ASP A 173 -10.26 -11.55 0.73
C ASP A 173 -10.95 -10.83 -0.44
N TRP A 174 -11.86 -11.51 -1.14
CA TRP A 174 -12.64 -10.91 -2.22
C TRP A 174 -13.48 -9.73 -1.75
N GLN A 175 -14.16 -9.85 -0.60
CA GLN A 175 -14.96 -8.76 -0.05
C GLN A 175 -14.12 -7.54 0.33
N ASN A 176 -12.88 -7.75 0.76
CA ASN A 176 -11.96 -6.69 1.14
C ASN A 176 -11.30 -6.01 -0.06
N GLN A 177 -11.11 -6.72 -1.18
CA GLN A 177 -10.37 -6.24 -2.36
C GLN A 177 -11.27 -5.89 -3.57
N TYR A 178 -12.54 -6.28 -3.56
CA TYR A 178 -13.45 -6.02 -4.68
C TYR A 178 -13.55 -4.53 -5.03
N GLY A 179 -13.33 -4.21 -6.30
CA GLY A 179 -13.41 -2.84 -6.81
C GLY A 179 -12.16 -1.99 -6.60
N ASP A 180 -11.04 -2.58 -6.17
CA ASP A 180 -9.71 -1.93 -6.07
C ASP A 180 -8.99 -1.80 -7.43
N ALA A 181 -9.68 -2.13 -8.53
CA ALA A 181 -9.15 -2.08 -9.88
C ALA A 181 -8.78 -0.65 -10.32
N THR A 182 -7.49 -0.43 -10.55
CA THR A 182 -6.97 0.65 -11.42
C THR A 182 -7.13 0.27 -12.90
N ALA A 183 -8.29 -0.25 -13.31
CA ALA A 183 -8.60 -0.44 -14.72
C ALA A 183 -10.11 -0.36 -14.99
N GLY A 184 -10.49 0.57 -15.88
CA GLY A 184 -11.67 0.44 -16.74
C GLY A 184 -13.02 0.22 -16.08
N VAL A 185 -13.50 1.19 -15.28
CA VAL A 185 -14.95 1.30 -14.99
C VAL A 185 -15.70 1.59 -16.30
N LEU A 186 -16.05 0.54 -17.04
CA LEU A 186 -17.12 0.62 -18.00
C LEU A 186 -18.39 0.76 -17.18
N THR A 187 -18.89 2.01 -17.08
CA THR A 187 -20.16 2.30 -16.41
C THR A 187 -21.20 1.33 -16.93
N VAL A 188 -21.62 0.37 -16.11
CA VAL A 188 -22.72 -0.53 -16.41
C VAL A 188 -23.96 0.36 -16.57
N PRO A 189 -24.55 0.52 -17.77
CA PRO A 189 -25.74 1.33 -17.91
C PRO A 189 -26.87 0.61 -17.18
N GLU A 190 -27.32 1.16 -16.06
CA GLU A 190 -28.52 0.63 -15.39
C GLU A 190 -29.70 0.71 -16.38
N PRO A 191 -30.55 -0.35 -16.45
CA PRO A 191 -31.75 -0.26 -17.25
C PRO A 191 -32.62 0.85 -16.68
N SER A 192 -32.88 1.89 -17.47
CA SER A 192 -33.69 3.03 -17.08
C SER A 192 -34.93 2.57 -16.29
N ASN A 193 -35.01 2.96 -15.01
CA ASN A 193 -36.11 2.65 -14.07
C ASN A 193 -37.51 2.98 -14.64
N MET A 194 -37.58 3.66 -15.78
CA MET A 194 -38.76 3.90 -16.59
C MET A 194 -39.47 2.62 -17.05
N ILE A 195 -38.75 1.53 -17.37
CA ILE A 195 -39.39 0.28 -17.83
C ILE A 195 -40.06 -0.44 -16.65
N LEU A 196 -39.38 -0.49 -15.50
CA LEU A 196 -39.90 -1.13 -14.29
C LEU A 196 -41.12 -0.36 -13.73
N THR A 197 -41.06 0.97 -13.72
CA THR A 197 -42.18 1.82 -13.28
C THR A 197 -43.37 1.75 -14.25
N ALA A 198 -43.13 1.69 -15.57
CA ALA A 198 -44.20 1.53 -16.55
C ALA A 198 -44.96 0.19 -16.41
N MET A 199 -44.23 -0.91 -16.15
CA MET A 199 -44.83 -2.22 -15.94
C MET A 199 -45.70 -2.26 -14.67
N ILE A 200 -45.22 -1.66 -13.58
CA ILE A 200 -45.96 -1.57 -12.31
C ILE A 200 -47.23 -0.72 -12.49
N VAL A 201 -47.15 0.43 -13.17
CA VAL A 201 -48.32 1.28 -13.45
C VAL A 201 -49.35 0.54 -14.32
N CYS A 202 -48.89 -0.21 -15.33
CA CYS A 202 -49.78 -0.99 -16.20
C CYS A 202 -50.52 -2.10 -15.45
N VAL A 203 -49.84 -2.82 -14.53
CA VAL A 203 -50.48 -3.84 -13.69
C VAL A 203 -51.50 -3.21 -12.72
N ILE A 204 -51.19 -2.04 -12.16
CA ILE A 204 -52.10 -1.31 -11.26
C ILE A 204 -53.33 -0.77 -12.03
N THR A 205 -53.17 -0.27 -13.27
CA THR A 205 -54.31 0.24 -14.04
C THR A 205 -55.18 -0.89 -14.60
N LEU A 206 -54.59 -1.99 -15.03
CA LEU A 206 -55.32 -3.17 -15.50
C LEU A 206 -56.07 -3.88 -14.37
N SER A 207 -55.45 -4.01 -13.20
CA SER A 207 -56.13 -4.59 -12.02
C SER A 207 -57.33 -3.75 -11.56
N ARG A 208 -57.26 -2.42 -11.65
CA ARG A 208 -58.42 -1.55 -11.33
C ARG A 208 -59.55 -1.61 -12.36
N ALA A 209 -59.24 -1.87 -13.62
CA ALA A 209 -60.23 -2.01 -14.69
C ALA A 209 -61.02 -3.33 -14.62
N MET A 210 -60.50 -4.36 -13.95
CA MET A 210 -61.17 -5.67 -13.81
C MET A 210 -62.17 -5.75 -12.64
N PHE A 211 -62.24 -4.74 -11.78
CA PHE A 211 -63.13 -4.68 -10.60
C PHE A 211 -64.22 -3.60 -10.71
N SER A 212 -64.45 -3.04 -11.91
CA SER A 212 -65.59 -2.15 -12.21
C SER A 212 -66.52 -2.80 -13.23
#